data_AF-R5W6T4-F1
#
_entry.id   AF-R5W6T4-F1
#
_cell.length_a   1.000
_cell.length_b   1.000
_cell.length_c   1.000
_cell.angle_alpha   90.00
_cell.angle_beta   90.00
_cell.angle_gamma   90.00
#
_symmetry.space_group_name_H-M   'P 1'
#
loop_
_entity.id
_entity.type
_entity.pdbx_description
1 polymer ?
#
loop_
_entity_poly.entity_id
_entity_poly.type
_entity_poly.pdbx_seq_one_letter_code
_entity_poly.pdbx_strand_id
1 'polypeptide(L)' 'METAEKAIAATKKVFDDMGLSDTLRSIGITEKDKFREMAEKAVAGGLEFCQVPLTVEDVIAIYEKCF' A
#
# COMPACT_ATOMS: atom_id res chain seq x y z
N MET A 1 11.80 4.16 -17.40
CA MET A 1 10.64 4.34 -16.51
C MET A 1 9.35 3.87 -17.14
N GLU A 2 9.11 4.14 -18.42
CA GLU A 2 7.88 3.75 -19.15
C GLU A 2 7.43 2.29 -18.92
N THR A 3 8.35 1.31 -18.94
CA THR A 3 7.98 -0.11 -18.70
C THR A 3 7.43 -0.35 -17.29
N ALA A 4 8.00 0.30 -16.27
CA ALA A 4 7.55 0.14 -14.88
C ALA A 4 6.16 0.76 -14.68
N GLU A 5 5.93 1.94 -15.27
CA GLU A 5 4.63 2.61 -15.23
C GLU A 5 3.54 1.79 -15.94
N LYS A 6 3.86 1.20 -17.11
CA LYS A 6 2.96 0.28 -17.81
C LYS A 6 2.63 -0.98 -16.98
N ALA A 7 3.62 -1.54 -16.28
CA ALA A 7 3.40 -2.70 -15.41
C ALA A 7 2.50 -2.36 -14.21
N ILE A 8 2.68 -1.18 -13.59
CA ILE A 8 1.79 -0.68 -12.53
C ILE A 8 0.36 -0.52 -13.06
N ALA A 9 0.19 0.11 -14.23
CA ALA A 9 -1.13 0.29 -14.84
C ALA A 9 -1.81 -1.05 -15.18
N ALA A 10 -1.05 -2.02 -15.70
CA ALA A 10 -1.57 -3.36 -15.99
C ALA A 10 -2.01 -4.09 -14.72
N THR A 11 -1.26 -3.96 -13.63
CA THR A 11 -1.61 -4.55 -12.32
C THR A 11 -2.90 -3.95 -11.77
N LYS A 12 -3.03 -2.62 -11.82
CA LYS A 12 -4.27 -1.95 -11.44
C LYS A 12 -5.46 -2.45 -12.26
N LYS A 13 -5.31 -2.61 -13.58
CA LYS A 13 -6.38 -3.13 -14.43
C LYS A 13 -6.86 -4.52 -13.99
N VAL A 14 -5.95 -5.40 -13.57
CA VAL A 14 -6.34 -6.74 -13.07
C VAL A 14 -7.21 -6.63 -11.82
N PHE A 15 -6.90 -5.72 -10.89
CA PHE A 15 -7.71 -5.51 -9.68
C PHE A 15 -9.09 -4.93 -10.03
N ASP A 16 -9.14 -3.96 -10.96
CA ASP A 16 -10.39 -3.39 -11.47
C ASP A 16 -11.27 -4.46 -12.13
N ASP A 17 -10.68 -5.32 -12.97
CA ASP A 17 -11.39 -6.41 -13.67
C ASP A 17 -11.95 -7.47 -12.70
N MET A 18 -11.31 -7.63 -11.52
CA MET A 18 -11.78 -8.50 -10.45
C MET A 18 -12.87 -7.84 -9.57
N GLY A 19 -13.17 -6.56 -9.79
CA GLY A 19 -14.10 -5.80 -8.95
C GLY A 19 -13.56 -5.48 -7.56
N LEU A 20 -12.24 -5.52 -7.37
CA LEU A 20 -11.60 -5.09 -6.13
C LEU A 20 -11.53 -3.56 -6.11
N SER A 21 -11.75 -2.98 -4.94
CA SER A 21 -11.57 -1.54 -4.76
C SER A 21 -10.12 -1.22 -4.36
N ASP A 22 -9.63 -0.07 -4.83
CA ASP A 22 -8.27 0.41 -4.58
C ASP A 22 -8.10 1.16 -3.24
N THR A 23 -9.11 1.13 -2.36
CA THR A 23 -9.10 1.93 -1.12
C THR A 23 -9.16 1.09 0.15
N LEU A 24 -8.40 1.51 1.17
CA LEU A 24 -8.44 0.92 2.51
C LEU A 24 -9.85 1.04 3.14
N ARG A 25 -10.59 2.12 2.81
CA ARG A 25 -11.98 2.28 3.25
C ARG A 25 -12.89 1.14 2.80
N SER A 26 -12.67 0.58 1.62
CA SER A 26 -13.50 -0.50 1.11
C SER A 26 -13.36 -1.83 1.85
N ILE A 27 -12.26 -2.01 2.57
CA ILE A 27 -11.99 -3.22 3.36
C ILE A 27 -12.24 -2.99 4.86
N GLY A 28 -12.90 -1.89 5.23
CA GLY A 28 -13.31 -1.61 6.61
C GLY A 28 -12.36 -0.74 7.42
N ILE A 29 -11.30 -0.18 6.83
CA ILE A 29 -10.43 0.79 7.50
C ILE A 29 -10.99 2.18 7.25
N THR A 30 -11.87 2.64 8.13
CA THR A 30 -12.59 3.92 7.98
C THR A 30 -11.92 5.10 8.67
N GLU A 31 -10.96 4.84 9.55
CA GLU A 31 -10.23 5.84 10.33
C GLU A 31 -8.73 5.69 10.17
N LYS A 32 -7.98 6.78 10.38
CA LYS A 32 -6.52 6.83 10.24
C LYS A 32 -5.76 6.72 11.57
N ASP A 33 -6.48 6.71 12.69
CA ASP A 33 -5.92 6.70 14.05
C ASP A 33 -4.96 5.54 14.33
N LYS A 34 -5.12 4.43 13.59
CA LYS A 34 -4.27 3.23 13.69
C LYS A 34 -3.17 3.11 12.65
N PHE A 35 -3.03 4.05 11.72
CA PHE A 35 -2.03 3.96 10.65
C PHE A 35 -0.61 3.79 11.17
N ARG A 36 -0.25 4.53 12.22
CA ARG A 36 1.09 4.41 12.81
C ARG A 36 1.32 3.04 13.43
N GLU A 37 0.37 2.55 14.22
CA GLU A 37 0.46 1.23 14.86
C GLU A 37 0.57 0.10 13.81
N MET A 38 -0.20 0.21 12.72
CA MET A 38 -0.13 -0.71 11.58
C MET A 38 1.22 -0.64 10.87
N ALA A 39 1.75 0.56 10.64
CA ALA A 39 3.03 0.77 9.97
C ALA A 39 4.21 0.24 10.80
N GLU A 40 4.22 0.47 12.12
CA GLU A 40 5.23 -0.09 13.03
C GLU A 40 5.22 -1.62 13.00
N LYS A 41 4.03 -2.24 13.03
CA LYS A 41 3.87 -3.70 12.89
C LYS A 41 4.35 -4.21 11.52
N ALA A 42 4.06 -3.49 10.44
CA ALA A 42 4.49 -3.86 9.10
C ALA A 42 6.02 -3.83 8.99
N VAL A 43 6.67 -2.76 9.45
CA VAL A 43 8.15 -2.62 9.43
C VAL A 43 8.82 -3.70 10.27
N ALA A 44 8.31 -3.97 11.47
CA ALA A 44 8.79 -5.06 12.33
C ALA A 44 8.63 -6.45 11.68
N GLY A 45 7.76 -6.59 10.68
CA GLY A 45 7.59 -7.79 9.86
C GLY A 45 8.69 -8.02 8.82
N GLY A 46 9.73 -7.18 8.77
CA GLY A 46 10.90 -7.39 7.92
C GLY A 46 10.91 -6.58 6.63
N LEU A 47 10.29 -5.39 6.61
CA LEU A 47 10.33 -4.52 5.42
C LEU A 47 11.73 -3.99 5.09
N GLU A 48 12.69 -4.15 6.00
CA GLU A 48 14.11 -3.88 5.72
C GLU A 48 14.71 -4.84 4.67
N PHE A 49 14.10 -6.01 4.46
CA PHE A 49 14.55 -7.03 3.51
C PHE A 49 13.85 -6.94 2.14
N CYS A 50 12.96 -5.97 1.95
CA CYS A 50 12.35 -5.71 0.65
C CYS A 50 13.39 -5.17 -0.36
N GLN A 51 13.08 -5.28 -1.67
CA GLN A 51 13.95 -4.74 -2.72
C GLN A 51 14.25 -3.24 -2.53
N VAL A 52 13.28 -2.50 -2.02
CA VAL A 52 13.45 -1.15 -1.49
C VAL A 52 13.06 -1.21 -0.01
N PRO A 53 14.01 -1.02 0.93
CA PRO A 53 13.70 -0.98 2.35
C PRO A 53 12.71 0.15 2.67
N LEU A 54 11.73 -0.13 3.53
CA LEU A 54 10.69 0.85 3.90
C LEU A 54 10.78 1.19 5.39
N THR A 55 10.68 2.48 5.68
CA THR A 55 10.52 3.00 7.05
C THR A 55 9.05 3.08 7.44
N VAL A 56 8.78 3.35 8.73
CA VAL A 56 7.41 3.56 9.23
C VAL A 56 6.73 4.71 8.49
N GLU A 57 7.46 5.79 8.21
CA GLU A 57 6.92 6.96 7.51
C GLU A 57 6.61 6.67 6.04
N ASP A 58 7.40 5.82 5.38
CA ASP A 58 7.11 5.37 4.01
C ASP A 58 5.81 4.57 3.95
N VAL A 59 5.60 3.67 4.91
CA VAL A 59 4.39 2.85 5.00
C VAL A 59 3.17 3.72 5.30
N ILE A 60 3.28 4.70 6.21
CA ILE A 60 2.21 5.67 6.47
C ILE A 60 1.88 6.44 5.19
N ALA A 61 2.88 6.91 4.44
CA ALA A 61 2.66 7.62 3.17
C ALA A 61 1.97 6.74 2.12
N ILE A 62 2.23 5.43 2.10
CA ILE A 62 1.52 4.46 1.25
C ILE A 62 0.07 4.33 1.71
N TYR A 63 -0.20 4.17 3.02
CA TYR A 63 -1.57 4.11 3.53
C TYR A 63 -2.37 5.37 3.21
N GLU A 64 -1.75 6.55 3.32
CA GLU A 64 -2.38 7.83 2.95
C GLU A 64 -2.76 7.90 1.47
N LYS A 65 -1.94 7.33 0.57
CA LYS A 65 -2.25 7.25 -0.87
C LYS A 65 -3.37 6.25 -1.19
N CYS A 66 -3.51 5.23 -0.36
CA CYS A 66 -4.49 4.16 -0.52
C CYS A 66 -5.76 4.38 0.32
N PHE A 67 -5.87 5.45 1.10
CA PHE A 67 -7.03 5.68 1.96
C PHE A 67 -8.22 6.19 1.18
#